data_AF-B2JB17-F1
#
_entry.id   AF-B2JB17-F1
#
_cell.length_a   1.000
_cell.length_b   1.000
_cell.length_c   1.000
_cell.angle_alpha   90.00
_cell.angle_beta   90.00
_cell.angle_gamma   90.00
#
_symmetry.space_group_name_H-M   'P 1'
#
loop_
_entity.id
_entity.type
_entity.pdbx_description
1 polymer ?
#
loop_
_entity_poly.entity_id
_entity_poly.type
_entity_poly.pdbx_seq_one_letter_code
_entity_poly.pdbx_strand_id
1 'polypeptide(L)'
;MKIEIQGKDAVKATEELLAIEGIEGSYQTIDEVEREGTVATIATIIGIVSGTFAIAESLHKWKEKYQKSLYDPTGARIEKVLIVTPDNHRLLLKDATVEQIQAILEKSKKK
;
A
#
# COMPACT_ATOMS: atom_id res chain seq x y z
N MET A 1 3.01 3.03 10.95
CA MET A 1 1.90 2.43 10.17
C MET A 1 2.49 1.32 9.30
N LYS A 2 1.73 0.30 8.91
CA LYS A 2 2.19 -0.75 7.99
C LYS A 2 1.27 -0.85 6.78
N ILE A 3 1.83 -1.22 5.63
CA ILE A 3 1.10 -1.52 4.40
C ILE A 3 1.56 -2.90 3.94
N GLU A 4 0.65 -3.84 3.91
CA GLU A 4 0.86 -5.18 3.39
C GLU A 4 0.46 -5.20 1.92
N ILE A 5 1.36 -5.65 1.05
CA ILE A 5 1.14 -5.76 -0.39
C ILE A 5 1.40 -7.22 -0.77
N GLN A 6 0.42 -7.86 -1.39
CA GLN A 6 0.54 -9.25 -1.85
C GLN A 6 0.35 -9.32 -3.36
N GLY A 7 1.18 -10.11 -4.02
CA GLY A 7 1.13 -10.33 -5.46
C GLY A 7 2.50 -10.68 -6.04
N LYS A 8 2.52 -11.17 -7.27
CA LYS A 8 3.76 -11.53 -7.96
C LYS A 8 4.71 -10.32 -8.09
N ASP A 9 4.15 -9.12 -8.18
CA ASP A 9 4.90 -7.87 -8.34
C ASP A 9 4.92 -7.03 -7.05
N ALA A 10 4.68 -7.64 -5.88
CA ALA A 10 4.59 -6.95 -4.60
C ALA A 10 5.83 -6.10 -4.27
N VAL A 11 7.02 -6.62 -4.54
CA VAL A 11 8.29 -5.90 -4.34
C VAL A 11 8.32 -4.61 -5.15
N LYS A 12 8.12 -4.70 -6.47
CA LYS A 12 8.10 -3.54 -7.37
C LYS A 12 7.05 -2.51 -6.94
N ALA A 13 5.84 -2.98 -6.61
CA ALA A 13 4.77 -2.10 -6.17
C ALA A 13 5.10 -1.39 -4.85
N THR A 14 5.80 -2.07 -3.95
CA THR A 14 6.25 -1.49 -2.68
C THR A 14 7.32 -0.43 -2.89
N GLU A 15 8.27 -0.67 -3.78
CA GLU A 15 9.31 0.31 -4.12
C GLU A 15 8.69 1.56 -4.75
N GLU A 16 7.73 1.40 -5.66
CA GLU A 16 6.98 2.53 -6.22
C GLU A 16 6.17 3.29 -5.15
N LEU A 17 5.59 2.58 -4.18
CA LEU A 17 4.86 3.22 -3.08
C LEU A 17 5.79 4.05 -2.20
N LEU A 18 6.96 3.52 -1.84
CA LEU A 18 7.94 4.23 -1.02
C LEU A 18 8.64 5.37 -1.77
N ALA A 19 8.58 5.37 -3.10
CA ALA A 19 9.04 6.48 -3.93
C ALA A 19 8.05 7.65 -4.02
N ILE A 20 6.84 7.53 -3.45
CA ILE A 20 5.88 8.64 -3.36
C ILE A 20 6.47 9.74 -2.48
N GLU A 21 6.61 10.95 -3.05
CA GLU A 21 7.11 12.11 -2.33
C GLU A 21 6.28 12.37 -1.06
N GLY A 22 6.97 12.48 0.07
CA GLY A 22 6.36 12.71 1.37
C GLY A 22 6.04 11.45 2.17
N ILE A 23 6.33 10.26 1.65
CA ILE A 23 6.33 9.00 2.39
C ILE A 23 7.77 8.65 2.80
N GLU A 24 7.98 8.38 4.08
CA GLU A 24 9.23 7.82 4.59
C GLU A 24 8.97 6.45 5.21
N GLY A 25 9.75 5.46 4.81
CA GLY A 25 9.56 4.10 5.24
C GLY A 25 10.64 3.14 4.78
N SER A 26 10.53 1.90 5.24
CA SER A 26 11.30 0.76 4.77
C SER A 26 10.34 -0.38 4.47
N TYR A 27 10.82 -1.43 3.80
CA TYR A 27 10.01 -2.62 3.60
C TYR A 27 10.80 -3.89 3.88
N GLN A 28 10.06 -4.98 4.07
CA GLN A 28 10.61 -6.32 4.17
C GLN A 28 9.79 -7.23 3.25
N THR A 29 10.47 -8.13 2.55
CA THR A 29 9.83 -9.20 1.77
C THR A 29 9.56 -10.38 2.68
N ILE A 30 8.40 -10.99 2.53
CA ILE A 30 7.97 -12.18 3.25
C ILE A 30 7.63 -13.23 2.22
N ASP A 31 8.29 -14.39 2.32
CA ASP A 31 7.91 -15.55 1.54
C ASP A 31 6.60 -16.10 2.10
N GLU A 32 5.51 -15.88 1.37
CA GLU A 32 4.20 -16.42 1.72
C GLU A 32 4.13 -17.87 1.22
N VAL A 33 4.49 -18.81 2.10
CA VAL A 33 4.57 -20.26 1.78
C VAL A 33 3.18 -20.86 1.44
N GLU A 34 2.08 -20.18 1.79
CA GLU A 34 0.71 -20.70 1.65
C GLU A 34 0.11 -20.57 0.24
N ARG A 35 0.72 -19.79 -0.68
CA ARG A 35 0.27 -19.71 -2.08
C ARG A 35 1.46 -19.81 -3.03
N GLU A 36 1.57 -20.95 -3.73
CA GLU A 36 2.59 -21.13 -4.76
C GLU A 36 2.58 -19.94 -5.75
N GLY A 37 3.67 -19.19 -5.79
CA GLY A 37 3.90 -18.11 -6.74
C GLY A 37 3.45 -16.70 -6.32
N THR A 38 2.96 -16.49 -5.09
CA THR A 38 2.62 -15.16 -4.56
C THR A 38 3.70 -14.68 -3.59
N VAL A 39 4.22 -13.46 -3.80
CA VAL A 39 5.15 -12.78 -2.89
C VAL A 39 4.37 -11.77 -2.05
N ALA A 40 4.73 -11.63 -0.77
CA ALA A 40 4.21 -10.58 0.08
C ALA A 40 5.33 -9.63 0.51
N THR A 41 5.00 -8.35 0.63
CA THR A 41 5.88 -7.35 1.24
C THR A 41 5.11 -6.60 2.32
N ILE A 42 5.84 -6.20 3.36
CA ILE A 42 5.33 -5.31 4.39
C ILE A 42 6.16 -4.03 4.35
N ALA A 43 5.54 -2.95 3.89
CA ALA A 43 6.08 -1.61 4.02
C ALA A 43 5.76 -1.07 5.42
N THR A 44 6.77 -0.62 6.14
CA THR A 44 6.63 0.12 7.40
C THR A 44 6.81 1.61 7.12
N ILE A 45 5.74 2.37 7.27
CA ILE A 45 5.75 3.82 7.11
C ILE A 45 6.06 4.46 8.47
N ILE A 46 7.20 5.15 8.53
CA ILE A 46 7.75 5.81 9.72
C ILE A 46 7.47 7.32 9.73
N GLY A 47 7.24 7.92 8.56
CA GLY A 47 6.99 9.35 8.43
C GLY A 47 6.04 9.68 7.28
N ILE A 48 5.21 10.69 7.49
CA ILE A 48 4.45 11.39 6.45
C ILE A 48 4.71 12.87 6.61
N VAL A 49 5.60 13.41 5.76
CA VAL A 49 6.11 14.79 5.88
C VAL A 49 5.25 15.81 5.11
N SER A 50 4.39 15.35 4.22
CA SER A 50 3.43 16.19 3.47
C SER A 50 2.00 16.07 4.01
N GLY A 51 1.06 16.84 3.44
CA GLY A 51 -0.36 16.80 3.80
C GLY A 51 -0.97 15.41 3.55
N THR A 52 -1.79 14.92 4.48
CA THR A 52 -2.43 13.60 4.39
C THR A 52 -3.32 13.44 3.16
N PHE A 53 -3.95 14.52 2.70
CA PHE A 53 -4.75 14.52 1.48
C PHE A 53 -3.91 14.23 0.23
N ALA A 54 -2.78 14.91 0.04
CA ALA A 54 -1.92 14.71 -1.13
C ALA A 54 -1.33 13.28 -1.19
N ILE A 55 -1.00 12.70 -0.03
CA ILE A 55 -0.59 11.30 0.06
C ILE A 55 -1.76 10.36 -0.24
N ALA A 56 -2.96 10.65 0.25
CA ALA A 56 -4.14 9.86 -0.04
C ALA A 56 -4.45 9.83 -1.54
N GLU A 57 -4.36 10.97 -2.24
CA GLU A 57 -4.50 11.04 -3.69
C GLU A 57 -3.42 10.22 -4.42
N SER A 58 -2.16 10.34 -3.98
CA SER A 58 -1.05 9.59 -4.59
C SER A 58 -1.21 8.09 -4.40
N LEU A 59 -1.59 7.64 -3.20
CA LEU A 59 -1.91 6.23 -2.92
C LEU A 59 -3.12 5.74 -3.71
N HIS A 60 -4.13 6.58 -3.88
CA HIS A 60 -5.31 6.24 -4.69
C HIS A 60 -4.92 6.04 -6.17
N LYS A 61 -4.12 6.94 -6.74
CA LYS A 61 -3.61 6.81 -8.12
C LYS A 61 -2.71 5.59 -8.29
N TRP A 62 -1.81 5.34 -7.33
CA TRP A 62 -0.97 4.15 -7.30
C TRP A 62 -1.83 2.88 -7.27
N LYS A 63 -2.86 2.83 -6.41
CA LYS A 63 -3.83 1.73 -6.36
C LYS A 63 -4.52 1.54 -7.71
N GLU A 64 -5.07 2.60 -8.32
CA GLU A 64 -5.77 2.52 -9.61
C GLU A 64 -4.88 1.98 -10.73
N LYS A 65 -3.59 2.34 -10.75
CA LYS A 65 -2.59 1.79 -11.68
C LYS A 65 -2.54 0.26 -11.58
N TYR A 66 -2.42 -0.26 -10.36
CA TYR A 66 -2.31 -1.70 -10.13
C TYR A 66 -3.63 -2.45 -10.26
N GLN A 67 -4.77 -1.78 -10.06
CA GLN A 67 -6.07 -2.38 -10.35
C GLN A 67 -6.34 -2.50 -11.84
N LYS A 68 -5.95 -1.50 -12.63
CA LYS A 68 -6.08 -1.57 -14.09
C LYS A 68 -5.18 -2.66 -14.67
N SER A 69 -3.99 -2.87 -14.12
CA SER A 69 -3.07 -3.91 -14.57
C SER A 69 -3.54 -5.33 -14.26
N LEU A 70 -4.51 -5.55 -13.36
CA LEU A 70 -5.11 -6.88 -13.16
C LEU A 70 -5.91 -7.37 -14.39
N TYR A 71 -6.38 -6.46 -15.24
CA TYR A 71 -7.10 -6.78 -16.46
C TYR A 71 -6.18 -6.92 -17.68
N ASP A 72 -4.88 -6.68 -17.50
CA ASP A 72 -3.85 -6.85 -18.52
C ASP A 72 -3.03 -8.11 -18.19
N PRO A 73 -3.00 -9.13 -19.07
CA PRO A 73 -2.22 -10.35 -18.84
C PRO A 73 -0.70 -10.11 -18.67
N THR A 74 -0.19 -8.96 -19.11
CA THR A 74 1.21 -8.54 -18.97
C THR A 74 1.43 -7.52 -17.85
N GLY A 75 0.34 -7.07 -17.22
CA GLY A 75 0.34 -6.07 -16.17
C GLY A 75 0.87 -6.61 -14.85
N ALA A 76 1.37 -5.69 -14.01
CA ALA A 76 1.82 -6.03 -12.67
C ALA A 76 0.66 -6.60 -11.85
N ARG A 77 0.86 -7.74 -11.22
CA ARG A 77 -0.17 -8.50 -10.51
C ARG A 77 -0.08 -8.26 -9.02
N ILE A 78 -0.94 -7.39 -8.52
CA ILE A 78 -1.14 -7.10 -7.10
C ILE A 78 -2.53 -7.59 -6.69
N GLU A 79 -2.56 -8.60 -5.83
CA GLU A 79 -3.79 -9.29 -5.43
C GLU A 79 -4.47 -8.60 -4.25
N LYS A 80 -3.68 -7.98 -3.36
CA LYS A 80 -4.17 -7.36 -2.13
C LYS A 80 -3.24 -6.25 -1.67
N VAL A 81 -3.83 -5.17 -1.19
CA VAL A 81 -3.12 -4.11 -0.45
C VAL A 81 -3.92 -3.73 0.79
N LEU A 82 -3.30 -3.81 1.96
CA LEU A 82 -3.93 -3.59 3.26
C LEU A 82 -3.11 -2.60 4.09
N ILE A 83 -3.70 -1.46 4.46
CA ILE A 83 -3.11 -0.55 5.46
C ILE A 83 -3.51 -1.03 6.85
N VAL A 84 -2.54 -1.08 7.76
CA VAL A 84 -2.71 -1.39 9.18
C VAL A 84 -2.10 -0.27 10.03
N THR A 85 -2.93 0.37 10.85
CA THR A 85 -2.49 1.42 11.78
C THR A 85 -1.96 0.83 13.09
N PRO A 86 -1.22 1.61 13.92
CA PRO A 86 -0.75 1.14 15.22
C PRO A 86 -1.85 0.68 16.19
N ASP A 87 -3.04 1.29 16.10
CA ASP A 87 -4.25 0.92 16.86
C ASP A 87 -5.07 -0.21 16.19
N ASN A 88 -4.46 -0.94 15.24
CA ASN A 88 -5.02 -2.10 14.55
C ASN A 88 -6.29 -1.82 13.72
N HIS A 89 -6.57 -0.57 13.35
CA HIS A 89 -7.51 -0.30 12.25
C HIS A 89 -6.90 -0.78 10.94
N ARG A 90 -7.78 -1.30 10.08
CA ARG A 90 -7.40 -1.91 8.81
C ARG A 90 -8.23 -1.33 7.68
N LEU A 91 -7.57 -1.01 6.56
CA LEU A 91 -8.23 -0.58 5.34
C LEU A 91 -7.70 -1.38 4.15
N LEU A 92 -8.57 -2.14 3.52
CA LEU A 92 -8.29 -2.79 2.24
C LEU A 92 -8.40 -1.74 1.14
N LEU A 93 -7.33 -1.52 0.37
CA LEU A 93 -7.33 -0.44 -0.62
C LEU A 93 -8.21 -0.73 -1.84
N LYS A 94 -8.55 -2.00 -2.13
CA LYS A 94 -9.28 -2.41 -3.35
C LYS A 94 -10.46 -1.48 -3.67
N ASP A 95 -11.27 -1.14 -2.68
CA ASP A 95 -12.45 -0.29 -2.90
C ASP A 95 -12.41 1.01 -2.09
N ALA A 96 -11.23 1.36 -1.55
CA ALA A 96 -11.07 2.55 -0.73
C ALA A 96 -11.09 3.84 -1.58
N THR A 97 -11.83 4.85 -1.12
CA THR A 97 -11.83 6.21 -1.68
C THR A 97 -10.65 7.04 -1.15
N VAL A 98 -10.36 8.18 -1.78
CA VAL A 98 -9.34 9.13 -1.31
C VAL A 98 -9.62 9.56 0.14
N GLU A 99 -10.87 9.85 0.49
CA GLU A 99 -11.27 10.29 1.83
C GLU A 99 -11.07 9.19 2.87
N GLN A 100 -11.36 7.93 2.52
CA GLN A 100 -11.12 6.78 3.41
C GLN A 100 -9.63 6.55 3.63
N ILE A 101 -8.82 6.70 2.57
CA ILE A 101 -7.36 6.62 2.66
C ILE A 101 -6.84 7.77 3.55
N GLN A 102 -7.29 9.01 3.32
CA GLN A 102 -6.91 10.16 4.14
C GLN A 102 -7.25 9.92 5.62
N ALA A 103 -8.48 9.46 5.91
CA ALA A 103 -8.94 9.24 7.26
C ALA A 103 -8.07 8.20 8.01
N ILE A 104 -7.64 7.12 7.34
CA ILE A 104 -6.75 6.14 7.98
C ILE A 104 -5.32 6.69 8.18
N LEU A 105 -4.82 7.50 7.24
CA LEU A 105 -3.52 8.17 7.38
C LEU A 105 -3.53 9.14 8.57
N GLU A 106 -4.61 9.91 8.76
CA GLU A 106 -4.76 10.84 9.88
C GLU A 106 -4.87 10.12 11.23
N LYS A 107 -5.62 9.01 11.27
CA LYS A 107 -5.67 8.15 12.46
C LYS A 107 -4.28 7.64 12.84
N SER A 108 -3.45 7.29 11.85
CA SER A 108 -2.10 6.80 12.10
C SER A 108 -1.15 7.85 12.71
N LYS A 109 -1.47 9.15 12.59
CA LYS A 109 -0.70 10.26 13.20
C LYS A 109 -1.13 10.55 14.64
N LYS A 110 -2.38 10.24 15.01
CA LYS A 110 -2.90 10.48 16.36
C LYS A 110 -2.36 9.40 17.30
N LYS A 111 -1.34 9.76 18.08
CA LYS A 111 -0.79 8.96 19.18
C LYS A 111 -1.50 9.28 20.48
#